data_AF-A0A1F0C8H4-F1
#
_entry.id   AF-A0A1F0C8H4-F1
#
_cell.length_a   1.000
_cell.length_b   1.000
_cell.length_c   1.000
_cell.angle_alpha   90.00
_cell.angle_beta   90.00
_cell.angle_gamma   90.00
#
_symmetry.space_group_name_H-M   'P 1'
#
loop_
_entity.id
_entity.type
_entity.pdbx_description
1 polymer ?
#
loop_
_entity_poly.entity_id
_entity_poly.type
_entity_poly.pdbx_seq_one_letter_code
_entity_poly.pdbx_strand_id
1 'polypeptide(L)'
;MCLLKQIVTHKVLSTFIVYIHLSERLEEFKTEAFDFKTRASYVTAKLFFLGNMIKHNTNSSKELIRSLKNDKSVLAMIPHKELFNRSTLDKKSLSYMMSDKELYSRDSKFFKEIDFTFRKITDKL
;
A
#
# COMPACT_ATOMS: atom_id res chain seq x y z
N MET A 1 4.86 -17.53 7.74
CA MET A 1 4.10 -16.32 7.33
C MET A 1 5.00 -15.08 7.49
N CYS A 2 6.09 -15.01 6.73
CA CYS A 2 7.18 -14.07 7.01
C CYS A 2 7.75 -13.47 5.72
N LEU A 3 6.93 -12.75 4.95
CA LEU A 3 7.38 -11.98 3.77
C LEU A 3 6.53 -10.72 3.61
N LEU A 4 6.63 -9.80 4.57
CA LEU A 4 6.19 -8.40 4.43
C LEU A 4 7.20 -7.45 5.10
N LYS A 5 8.48 -7.87 5.13
CA LYS A 5 9.59 -7.01 5.53
C LYS A 5 10.14 -6.32 4.28
N GLN A 6 10.23 -5.00 4.38
CA GLN A 6 10.93 -4.08 3.47
C GLN A 6 10.26 -3.79 2.12
N ILE A 7 9.30 -2.86 2.12
CA ILE A 7 9.15 -1.91 1.00
C ILE A 7 8.85 -0.52 1.58
N VAL A 8 9.90 0.17 2.02
CA VAL A 8 9.86 1.62 2.25
C VAL A 8 11.10 2.21 1.61
N THR A 9 11.02 2.53 0.32
CA THR A 9 11.86 3.57 -0.28
C THR A 9 11.28 4.04 -1.61
N HIS A 10 11.29 5.36 -1.77
CA HIS A 10 11.22 6.18 -2.99
C HIS A 10 9.88 6.75 -3.49
N LYS A 11 9.87 8.10 -3.49
CA LYS A 11 9.04 9.11 -4.16
C LYS A 11 7.71 8.66 -4.78
N VAL A 12 6.65 9.34 -4.33
CA VAL A 12 5.23 9.33 -4.77
C VAL A 12 5.00 9.25 -6.29
N LEU A 13 5.86 9.85 -7.14
CA LEU A 13 5.75 9.75 -8.61
C LEU A 13 6.20 8.39 -9.16
N SER A 14 7.19 7.74 -8.53
CA SER A 14 7.67 6.41 -8.93
C SER A 14 6.59 5.35 -8.72
N THR A 15 5.75 5.51 -7.69
CA THR A 15 4.74 4.51 -7.33
C THR A 15 3.62 4.40 -8.37
N PHE A 16 3.25 5.51 -9.01
CA PHE A 16 2.22 5.52 -10.06
C PHE A 16 2.72 4.92 -11.38
N ILE A 17 3.95 5.23 -11.79
CA ILE A 17 4.58 4.64 -12.99
C ILE A 17 4.75 3.13 -12.79
N VAL A 18 5.19 2.70 -11.61
CA VAL A 18 5.30 1.28 -11.27
C VAL A 18 3.95 0.57 -11.32
N TYR A 19 2.87 1.22 -10.89
CA TYR A 19 1.52 0.67 -10.96
C TYR A 19 1.08 0.42 -12.41
N ILE A 20 1.22 1.41 -13.28
CA ILE A 20 0.84 1.28 -14.70
C ILE A 20 1.65 0.15 -15.34
N HIS A 21 2.97 0.19 -15.16
CA HIS A 21 3.88 -0.79 -15.76
C HIS A 21 3.63 -2.23 -15.30
N LEU A 22 3.37 -2.43 -14.00
CA LEU A 22 3.02 -3.76 -13.48
C LEU A 22 1.65 -4.22 -13.96
N SER A 23 0.69 -3.32 -14.07
CA SER A 23 -0.65 -3.64 -14.57
C SER A 23 -0.59 -4.07 -16.04
N GLU A 24 0.12 -3.32 -16.87
CA GLU A 24 0.33 -3.63 -18.29
C GLU A 24 1.00 -5.01 -18.46
N ARG A 25 2.09 -5.27 -17.75
CA ARG A 25 2.79 -6.56 -17.80
C ARG A 25 1.94 -7.74 -17.34
N LEU A 26 1.06 -7.53 -16.36
CA LEU A 26 0.20 -8.59 -15.85
C LEU A 26 -0.90 -8.93 -16.86
N GLU A 27 -1.40 -7.93 -17.59
CA GLU A 27 -2.35 -8.14 -18.70
C GLU A 27 -1.68 -8.79 -19.93
N GLU A 28 -0.45 -8.39 -20.27
CA GLU A 28 0.35 -9.09 -21.29
C GLU A 28 0.53 -10.56 -20.90
N PHE A 29 0.93 -10.83 -19.65
CA PHE A 29 1.13 -12.19 -19.16
C PHE A 29 -0.16 -13.01 -19.16
N LYS A 30 -1.31 -12.42 -18.83
CA LYS A 30 -2.63 -13.08 -18.96
C LYS A 30 -2.94 -13.48 -20.40
N THR A 31 -2.57 -12.63 -21.34
CA THR A 31 -2.83 -12.80 -22.77
C THR A 31 -1.89 -13.84 -23.40
N GLU A 32 -0.68 -14.01 -22.87
CA GLU A 32 0.26 -15.03 -23.32
C GLU A 32 0.01 -16.39 -22.65
N ALA A 33 -0.26 -16.40 -21.34
CA ALA A 33 -0.48 -17.61 -20.56
C ALA A 33 -1.96 -18.00 -20.55
N PHE A 34 -2.46 -18.49 -21.68
CA PHE A 34 -3.82 -19.02 -21.81
C PHE A 34 -3.85 -20.44 -22.37
N ASP A 35 -4.90 -21.16 -22.03
CA ASP A 35 -5.17 -22.48 -22.57
C ASP A 35 -5.78 -22.37 -23.97
N PHE A 36 -5.13 -22.97 -24.97
CA PHE A 36 -5.57 -22.96 -26.37
C PHE A 36 -6.96 -23.60 -26.57
N LYS A 37 -7.39 -24.54 -25.71
CA LYS A 37 -8.69 -25.19 -25.82
C LYS A 37 -9.82 -24.39 -25.17
N THR A 38 -9.58 -23.82 -24.00
CA THR A 38 -10.63 -23.15 -23.20
C THR A 38 -10.61 -21.63 -23.35
N ARG A 39 -9.55 -21.05 -23.93
CA ARG A 39 -9.25 -19.61 -23.97
C ARG A 39 -9.25 -18.94 -22.60
N ALA A 40 -9.15 -19.72 -21.52
CA ALA A 40 -9.04 -19.20 -20.17
C ALA A 40 -7.57 -18.91 -19.86
N SER A 41 -7.31 -17.74 -19.27
CA SER A 41 -5.98 -17.41 -18.76
C SER A 41 -5.67 -18.22 -17.51
N TYR A 42 -4.44 -18.73 -17.39
CA TYR A 42 -3.95 -19.39 -16.18
C TYR A 42 -3.68 -18.40 -15.04
N VAL A 43 -3.62 -17.11 -15.35
CA VAL A 43 -3.25 -16.06 -14.40
C VAL A 43 -4.49 -15.55 -13.68
N THR A 44 -4.76 -16.12 -12.51
CA THR A 44 -5.90 -15.75 -11.64
C THR A 44 -5.58 -14.67 -10.61
N ALA A 45 -4.35 -14.12 -10.65
CA ALA A 45 -3.88 -13.14 -9.69
C ALA A 45 -4.68 -11.83 -9.76
N LYS A 46 -5.12 -11.34 -8.60
CA LYS A 46 -5.75 -10.02 -8.44
C LYS A 46 -4.70 -9.01 -8.01
N LEU A 47 -4.55 -7.94 -8.78
CA LEU A 47 -3.65 -6.85 -8.45
C LEU A 47 -4.33 -5.87 -7.50
N PHE A 48 -3.68 -5.58 -6.38
CA PHE A 48 -4.13 -4.61 -5.40
C PHE A 48 -3.06 -3.55 -5.16
N PHE A 49 -3.48 -2.31 -4.98
CA PHE A 49 -2.58 -1.18 -4.80
C PHE A 49 -2.66 -0.59 -3.39
N LEU A 50 -1.49 -0.28 -2.82
CA LEU A 50 -1.33 0.38 -1.52
C LEU A 50 -0.50 1.66 -1.71
N GLY A 51 -1.14 2.82 -1.62
CA GLY A 51 -0.45 4.10 -1.79
C GLY A 51 0.34 4.46 -0.53
N ASN A 52 1.65 4.23 -0.54
CA ASN A 52 2.51 4.47 0.62
C ASN A 52 3.12 5.90 0.63
N MET A 53 3.57 6.36 1.81
CA MET A 53 4.30 7.62 2.02
C MET A 53 3.60 8.88 1.48
N ILE A 54 2.28 8.95 1.62
CA ILE A 54 1.51 10.10 1.14
C ILE A 54 1.82 11.33 2.00
N LYS A 55 2.38 12.38 1.38
CA LYS A 55 2.71 13.65 2.07
C LYS A 55 1.58 14.66 1.85
N HIS A 56 1.07 15.27 2.91
CA HIS A 56 -0.04 16.23 2.79
C HIS A 56 0.35 17.55 2.10
N ASN A 57 1.63 17.90 2.06
CA ASN A 57 2.12 19.21 1.61
C ASN A 57 2.63 19.27 0.16
N THR A 58 2.61 18.16 -0.59
CA THR A 58 3.10 18.17 -1.98
C THR A 58 1.96 18.09 -2.99
N ASN A 59 2.04 18.90 -4.05
CA ASN A 59 1.07 18.87 -5.16
C ASN A 59 1.00 17.48 -5.81
N SER A 60 2.16 16.82 -5.95
CA SER A 60 2.26 15.43 -6.45
C SER A 60 1.45 14.42 -5.64
N SER A 61 1.39 14.56 -4.31
CA SER A 61 0.56 13.67 -3.47
C SER A 61 -0.92 13.94 -3.67
N LYS A 62 -1.32 15.21 -3.87
CA LYS A 62 -2.71 15.58 -4.16
C LYS A 62 -3.16 15.04 -5.52
N GLU A 63 -2.31 15.12 -6.54
CA GLU A 63 -2.57 14.54 -7.85
C GLU A 63 -2.68 13.02 -7.79
N LEU A 64 -1.77 12.36 -7.09
CA LEU A 64 -1.84 10.90 -6.90
C LEU A 64 -3.16 10.49 -6.23
N ILE A 65 -3.57 11.18 -5.16
CA ILE A 65 -4.84 10.90 -4.48
C ILE A 65 -6.01 11.10 -5.44
N ARG A 66 -6.00 12.15 -6.28
CA ARG A 66 -7.08 12.42 -7.25
C ARG A 66 -7.18 11.32 -8.30
N SER A 67 -6.07 10.90 -8.89
CA SER A 67 -6.04 9.85 -9.91
C SER A 67 -6.48 8.49 -9.36
N LEU A 68 -6.18 8.21 -8.09
CA LEU A 68 -6.48 6.93 -7.45
C LEU A 68 -7.82 6.91 -6.69
N LYS A 69 -8.54 8.03 -6.58
CA LYS A 69 -9.76 8.14 -5.75
C LYS A 69 -10.89 7.21 -6.19
N ASN A 70 -10.97 6.92 -7.49
CA ASN A 70 -12.05 6.15 -8.09
C ASN A 70 -11.65 4.71 -8.43
N ASP A 71 -10.40 4.32 -8.19
CA ASP A 71 -9.90 2.99 -8.53
C ASP A 71 -10.21 1.98 -7.42
N LYS A 72 -10.97 0.94 -7.75
CA LYS A 72 -11.40 -0.11 -6.81
C LYS A 72 -10.25 -1.03 -6.38
N SER A 73 -9.17 -1.10 -7.19
CA SER A 73 -7.97 -1.89 -6.90
C SER A 73 -7.14 -1.30 -5.75
N VAL A 74 -7.39 -0.03 -5.40
CA VAL A 74 -6.70 0.64 -4.29
C VAL A 74 -7.31 0.18 -2.96
N LEU A 75 -6.47 -0.46 -2.14
CA LEU A 75 -6.85 -0.93 -0.81
C LEU A 75 -6.90 0.25 0.16
N ALA A 76 -5.79 0.99 0.24
CA ALA A 76 -5.65 2.12 1.15
C ALA A 76 -4.50 3.07 0.77
N MET A 77 -4.49 4.22 1.44
CA MET A 77 -3.43 5.22 1.39
C MET A 77 -2.79 5.32 2.78
N ILE A 78 -1.49 5.08 2.88
CA ILE A 78 -0.72 5.17 4.12
C ILE A 78 0.01 6.53 4.14
N PRO A 79 -0.27 7.40 5.12
CA PRO A 79 0.38 8.70 5.21
C PRO A 79 1.85 8.56 5.62
N HIS A 80 2.65 9.53 5.20
CA HIS A 80 4.04 9.64 5.65
C HIS A 80 4.11 10.07 7.13
N LYS A 81 4.75 9.26 7.98
CA LYS A 81 4.98 9.57 9.40
C LYS A 81 6.36 9.15 9.88
N GLU A 82 6.94 9.96 10.76
CA GLU A 82 8.25 9.69 11.35
C GLU A 82 8.27 8.44 12.24
N LEU A 83 7.10 8.05 12.80
CA LEU A 83 6.95 6.81 13.56
C LEU A 83 7.38 5.57 12.75
N PHE A 84 7.22 5.55 11.43
CA PHE A 84 7.70 4.44 10.60
C PHE A 84 9.24 4.36 10.59
N ASN A 85 9.91 5.51 10.46
CA ASN A 85 11.36 5.58 10.50
C ASN A 85 11.88 5.18 11.87
N ARG A 86 11.28 5.74 12.94
CA ARG A 86 11.60 5.40 14.32
C ARG A 86 11.38 3.92 14.63
N SER A 87 10.29 3.32 14.14
CA SER A 87 10.01 1.88 14.30
C SER A 87 11.11 1.01 13.70
N THR A 88 11.67 1.45 12.57
CA THR A 88 12.77 0.76 11.90
C THR A 88 14.08 0.91 12.67
N LEU A 89 14.39 2.13 13.13
CA LEU A 89 15.59 2.43 13.92
C LEU A 89 15.58 1.71 15.28
N ASP A 90 14.46 1.79 15.99
CA ASP A 90 14.28 1.21 17.33
C ASP A 90 14.05 -0.31 17.28
N LYS A 91 13.95 -0.90 16.07
CA LYS A 91 13.59 -2.31 15.81
C LYS A 91 12.32 -2.76 16.55
N LYS A 92 11.41 -1.82 16.84
CA LYS A 92 10.14 -2.04 17.53
C LYS A 92 9.01 -1.89 16.52
N SER A 93 8.10 -2.85 16.49
CA SER A 93 6.94 -2.79 15.59
C SER A 93 5.97 -1.68 16.02
N LEU A 94 5.16 -1.18 15.08
CA LEU A 94 4.12 -0.19 15.39
C LEU A 94 3.11 -0.72 16.40
N SER A 95 2.76 -2.01 16.35
CA SER A 95 1.87 -2.64 17.32
C SER A 95 2.43 -2.58 18.75
N TYR A 96 3.75 -2.74 18.90
CA TYR A 96 4.42 -2.55 20.18
C TYR A 96 4.38 -1.09 20.63
N MET A 97 4.63 -0.14 19.70
CA MET A 97 4.53 1.30 19.99
C MET A 97 3.11 1.78 20.32
N MET A 98 2.08 1.14 19.76
CA MET A 98 0.67 1.41 20.09
C MET A 98 0.32 1.03 21.53
N SER A 99 1.04 0.09 22.12
CA SER A 99 0.82 -0.37 23.50
C SER A 99 1.42 0.59 24.54
N ASP A 100 2.32 1.47 24.11
CA ASP A 100 2.90 2.53 24.94
C ASP A 100 1.90 3.69 25.09
N LYS A 101 1.47 3.95 26.33
CA LYS A 101 0.45 4.97 26.64
C LYS A 101 0.88 6.38 26.24
N GLU A 102 2.16 6.73 26.38
CA GLU A 102 2.64 8.08 26.09
C GLU A 102 2.71 8.32 24.58
N LEU A 103 3.26 7.36 23.84
CA LEU A 103 3.30 7.42 22.38
C LEU A 103 1.90 7.38 21.78
N TYR A 104 1.03 6.51 22.29
CA TYR A 104 -0.36 6.43 21.83
C TYR A 104 -1.10 7.74 22.06
N SER A 105 -0.92 8.39 23.22
CA SER A 105 -1.57 9.68 23.49
C SER A 105 -1.12 10.78 22.51
N ARG A 106 0.16 10.78 22.11
CA ARG A 106 0.73 11.79 21.20
C ARG A 106 0.23 11.62 19.76
N ASP A 107 0.18 10.38 19.28
CA ASP A 107 -0.13 10.06 17.87
C ASP A 107 -1.44 9.26 17.73
N SER A 108 -2.37 9.40 18.68
CA SER A 108 -3.63 8.62 18.74
C SER A 108 -4.41 8.63 17.43
N LYS A 109 -4.50 9.80 16.77
CA LYS A 109 -5.19 9.94 15.48
C LYS A 109 -4.56 9.05 14.41
N PHE A 110 -3.23 9.03 14.33
CA PHE A 110 -2.51 8.22 13.36
C PHE A 110 -2.68 6.73 13.65
N PHE A 111 -2.55 6.32 14.91
CA PHE A 111 -2.72 4.91 15.26
C PHE A 111 -4.14 4.40 14.96
N LYS A 112 -5.16 5.22 15.20
CA LYS A 112 -6.55 4.89 14.82
C LYS A 112 -6.73 4.80 13.30
N GLU A 113 -6.17 5.75 12.55
CA GLU A 113 -6.24 5.76 11.08
C GLU A 113 -5.55 4.54 10.45
N ILE A 114 -4.41 4.15 11.01
CA ILE A 114 -3.65 2.97 10.58
C ILE A 114 -4.37 1.67 10.95
N ASP A 115 -4.92 1.57 12.16
CA ASP A 115 -5.70 0.39 12.57
C ASP A 115 -6.93 0.21 11.67
N PHE A 116 -7.65 1.30 11.40
CA PHE A 116 -8.76 1.29 10.45
C PHE A 116 -8.33 0.87 9.03
N THR A 117 -7.18 1.37 8.57
CA THR A 117 -6.60 1.02 7.28
C THR A 117 -6.26 -0.48 7.19
N PHE A 118 -5.65 -1.05 8.23
CA PHE A 118 -5.31 -2.47 8.26
C PHE A 118 -6.55 -3.37 8.29
N ARG A 119 -7.60 -2.98 9.02
CA ARG A 119 -8.88 -3.69 9.00
C ARG A 119 -9.48 -3.70 7.59
N LYS A 120 -9.55 -2.53 6.94
CA LYS A 120 -10.05 -2.40 5.57
C LYS A 120 -9.26 -3.25 4.55
N ILE A 121 -7.94 -3.37 4.72
CA ILE A 121 -7.10 -4.24 3.89
C ILE A 121 -7.46 -5.71 4.14
N THR A 122 -7.59 -6.11 5.41
CA THR A 122 -7.91 -7.49 5.81
C THR A 122 -9.29 -7.91 5.33
N ASP A 123 -10.28 -7.02 5.36
CA ASP A 123 -11.65 -7.31 4.90
C ASP A 123 -11.76 -7.48 3.37
N LYS A 124 -10.78 -6.98 2.61
CA LYS A 124 -10.76 -7.02 1.14
C LYS A 124 -9.96 -8.20 0.57
N LEU A 125 -9.12 -8.84 1.38
CA LEU A 125 -8.28 -9.98 1.00
C LEU A 125 -9.01 -11.30 1.27
#